data_AF-A0AAV9ZTR0-F1
#
_entry.id   AF-A0AAV9ZTR0-F1
#
_cell.length_a   1.000
_cell.length_b   1.000
_cell.length_c   1.000
_cell.angle_alpha   90.00
_cell.angle_beta   90.00
_cell.angle_gamma   90.00
#
_symmetry.space_group_name_H-M   'P 1'
#
loop_
_entity.id
_entity.type
_entity.pdbx_description
1 polymer ?
#
loop_
_entity_poly.entity_id
_entity_poly.type
_entity_poly.pdbx_seq_one_letter_code
_entity_poly.pdbx_strand_id
1 'polypeptide(L)'
;HRCLYLEYQSKEDWTQKRDILRCSPDFHTRERHDFVFVNTTSPPKHPPCARLHDLFTCKTLDGKKYDVALVTMLKPSTWKPNTVWDGCLVYEQPKEMDFIFMKYFIRGAYMCPAFGSNKDNLYYLIDTADYDMYLRLGN
;
A
#
# COMPACT_ATOMS: atom_id res chain seq x y z
N HIS A 1 -16.71 -6.89 -8.52
CA HIS A 1 -15.72 -6.28 -7.62
C HIS A 1 -14.35 -6.87 -7.89
N ARG A 2 -13.32 -6.03 -8.04
CA ARG A 2 -11.92 -6.44 -8.19
C ARG A 2 -11.25 -6.47 -6.83
N CYS A 3 -10.70 -7.63 -6.45
CA CYS A 3 -10.02 -7.82 -5.17
C CYS A 3 -8.84 -8.79 -5.29
N LEU A 4 -7.86 -8.60 -4.41
CA LEU A 4 -6.69 -9.45 -4.21
C LEU A 4 -6.72 -10.03 -2.80
N TYR A 5 -6.56 -11.35 -2.69
CA TYR A 5 -6.31 -12.02 -1.42
C TYR A 5 -4.80 -12.19 -1.26
N LEU A 6 -4.22 -11.46 -0.32
CA LEU A 6 -2.78 -11.41 -0.11
C LEU A 6 -2.43 -12.13 1.19
N GLU A 7 -1.66 -13.20 1.09
CA GLU A 7 -1.21 -13.97 2.25
C GLU A 7 0.19 -13.53 2.66
N TYR A 8 0.41 -13.40 3.96
CA TYR A 8 1.68 -12.96 4.53
C TYR A 8 1.94 -13.62 5.87
N GLN A 9 3.21 -13.75 6.26
CA GLN A 9 3.59 -14.20 7.59
C GLN A 9 3.63 -13.00 8.53
N SER A 10 2.84 -13.01 9.60
CA SER A 10 2.86 -11.98 10.65
C SER A 10 4.20 -11.94 11.37
N LYS A 11 4.70 -10.75 11.69
CA LYS A 11 5.85 -10.50 12.57
C LYS A 11 5.48 -10.55 14.05
N GLU A 12 4.20 -10.46 14.38
CA GLU A 12 3.72 -10.54 15.76
C GLU A 12 3.78 -11.98 16.28
N ASP A 13 3.17 -12.92 15.55
CA ASP A 13 2.97 -14.31 16.00
C ASP A 13 3.58 -15.37 15.05
N TRP A 14 4.25 -14.93 13.97
CA TRP A 14 4.85 -15.82 12.95
C TRP A 14 3.87 -16.72 12.20
N THR A 15 2.56 -16.49 12.37
CA THR A 15 1.51 -17.25 11.69
C THR A 15 1.18 -16.64 10.32
N GLN A 16 0.60 -17.44 9.44
CA GLN A 16 0.08 -16.97 8.16
C GLN A 16 -1.23 -16.19 8.39
N LYS A 17 -1.28 -14.96 7.89
CA LYS A 17 -2.44 -14.07 7.87
C LYS A 17 -2.83 -13.77 6.42
N ARG A 18 -3.99 -13.14 6.24
CA ARG A 18 -4.52 -12.79 4.91
C ARG A 18 -5.20 -11.44 4.93
N ASP A 19 -4.79 -10.56 4.01
CA ASP A 19 -5.45 -9.29 3.72
C ASP A 19 -6.33 -9.41 2.46
N ILE A 20 -7.45 -8.69 2.46
CA ILE A 20 -8.35 -8.57 1.29
C ILE A 20 -8.25 -7.14 0.78
N LEU A 21 -7.50 -6.94 -0.30
CA LEU A 21 -7.28 -5.65 -0.93
C LEU A 21 -8.25 -5.44 -2.09
N ARG A 22 -8.77 -4.22 -2.25
CA ARG A 22 -9.78 -3.87 -3.26
C ARG A 22 -9.32 -2.70 -4.12
N CYS A 23 -9.71 -2.74 -5.39
CA CYS A 23 -9.51 -1.68 -6.39
C CYS A 23 -10.75 -1.56 -7.28
N SER A 24 -11.91 -1.50 -6.63
CA SER A 24 -13.21 -1.52 -7.29
C SER A 24 -13.68 -0.08 -7.55
N PRO A 25 -14.02 0.28 -8.81
CA PRO A 25 -14.53 1.61 -9.13
C PRO A 25 -15.94 1.83 -8.59
N ASP A 26 -16.70 0.74 -8.38
CA ASP A 26 -17.98 0.74 -7.68
C ASP A 26 -17.94 -0.27 -6.53
N PHE A 27 -17.83 0.27 -5.32
CA PHE A 27 -17.87 -0.44 -4.04
C PHE A 27 -18.84 0.31 -3.12
N HIS A 28 -20.09 -0.18 -3.05
CA HIS A 28 -21.18 0.50 -2.35
C HIS A 28 -21.35 1.95 -2.81
N THR A 29 -21.47 2.19 -4.12
CA THR A 29 -21.67 3.53 -4.73
C THR A 29 -20.48 4.49 -4.62
N ARG A 30 -19.31 3.99 -4.20
CA ARG A 30 -18.06 4.76 -4.11
C ARG A 30 -16.88 3.94 -4.66
N GLU A 31 -15.87 4.62 -5.17
CA GLU A 31 -14.62 3.95 -5.50
C GLU A 31 -13.88 3.50 -4.24
N ARG A 32 -13.20 2.35 -4.30
CA ARG A 32 -12.35 1.86 -3.21
C ARG A 32 -11.06 1.28 -3.75
N HIS A 33 -9.97 1.97 -3.46
CA HIS A 33 -8.60 1.67 -3.87
C HIS A 33 -7.74 1.57 -2.62
N ASP A 34 -7.49 0.35 -2.16
CA ASP A 34 -6.73 0.07 -0.95
C ASP A 34 -5.22 0.29 -1.16
N PHE A 35 -4.46 0.43 -0.07
CA PHE A 35 -3.00 0.58 -0.10
C PHE A 35 -2.29 -0.73 0.24
N VAL A 36 -1.06 -0.88 -0.26
CA VAL A 36 -0.26 -2.09 -0.11
C VAL A 36 1.21 -1.73 0.14
N PHE A 37 1.88 -2.50 1.00
CA PHE A 37 3.34 -2.44 1.14
C PHE A 37 4.01 -3.23 0.02
N VAL A 38 5.06 -2.65 -0.55
CA VAL A 38 5.80 -3.25 -1.67
C VAL A 38 7.22 -3.56 -1.22
N ASN A 39 7.66 -4.79 -1.50
CA ASN A 39 9.03 -5.23 -1.30
C ASN A 39 9.93 -4.68 -2.41
N THR A 40 10.97 -3.94 -2.03
CA THR A 40 11.96 -3.40 -2.96
C THR A 40 13.35 -3.91 -2.61
N THR A 41 14.20 -4.09 -3.63
CA THR A 41 15.56 -4.64 -3.51
C THR A 41 16.47 -3.79 -2.59
N SER A 42 16.20 -2.49 -2.50
CA SER A 42 16.86 -1.57 -1.58
C SER A 42 15.78 -0.82 -0.82
N PRO A 43 15.35 -1.33 0.36
CA PRO A 43 14.29 -0.70 1.12
C PRO A 43 14.77 0.70 1.58
N PRO A 44 14.00 1.76 1.30
CA PRO A 44 14.26 3.08 1.87
C PRO A 44 14.12 3.03 3.39
N LYS A 45 14.52 4.12 4.06
CA LYS A 45 14.32 4.29 5.52
C LYS A 45 12.87 4.04 5.98
N HIS A 46 11.91 4.28 5.08
CA HIS A 46 10.50 4.00 5.30
C HIS A 46 10.00 3.00 4.27
N PRO A 47 9.10 2.07 4.63
CA PRO A 47 8.66 1.04 3.72
C PRO A 47 7.89 1.63 2.52
N PRO A 48 8.16 1.13 1.30
CA PRO A 48 7.44 1.57 0.11
C PRO A 48 5.96 1.20 0.20
N CYS A 49 5.10 2.18 -0.01
CA CYS A 49 3.64 2.01 -0.07
C CYS A 49 3.16 2.29 -1.49
N ALA A 50 2.10 1.61 -1.91
CA ALA A 50 1.46 1.84 -3.19
C ALA A 50 -0.06 1.87 -3.05
N ARG A 51 -0.75 2.67 -3.86
CA ARG A 51 -2.21 2.64 -4.00
C ARG A 51 -2.61 1.73 -5.14
N LEU A 52 -3.49 0.77 -4.88
CA LEU A 52 -3.93 -0.22 -5.86
C LEU A 52 -5.08 0.32 -6.72
N HIS A 53 -4.88 0.40 -8.04
CA HIS A 53 -5.90 0.89 -8.99
C HIS A 53 -6.52 -0.24 -9.81
N ASP A 54 -5.74 -1.24 -10.20
CA ASP A 54 -6.26 -2.34 -11.01
C ASP A 54 -5.40 -3.61 -10.91
N LEU A 55 -5.96 -4.75 -11.35
CA LEU A 55 -5.37 -6.07 -11.29
C LEU A 55 -5.50 -6.76 -12.64
N PHE A 56 -4.39 -7.33 -13.13
CA PHE A 56 -4.30 -8.01 -14.42
C PHE A 56 -3.60 -9.36 -14.26
N THR A 57 -4.01 -10.33 -15.07
CA THR A 57 -3.24 -11.55 -15.32
C THR A 57 -2.78 -11.54 -16.77
N CYS A 58 -1.49 -11.32 -16.97
CA CYS A 58 -0.86 -11.32 -18.29
C CYS A 58 -0.40 -12.74 -18.64
N LYS A 59 -0.48 -13.11 -19.92
CA LYS A 59 0.04 -14.37 -20.44
C LYS A 59 1.12 -14.08 -21.48
N THR A 60 2.30 -14.65 -21.32
CA THR A 60 3.39 -14.55 -22.29
C THR A 60 3.20 -15.54 -23.45
N LEU A 61 3.96 -15.38 -24.53
CA LEU A 61 3.83 -16.22 -25.74
C LEU A 61 4.15 -17.71 -25.48
N ASP A 62 5.03 -17.99 -24.53
CA ASP A 62 5.35 -19.33 -24.01
C ASP A 62 4.27 -19.90 -23.06
N GLY A 63 3.21 -19.13 -22.80
CA GLY A 63 2.06 -19.54 -22.02
C GLY A 63 2.13 -19.30 -20.51
N LYS A 64 3.25 -18.76 -20.01
CA LYS A 64 3.41 -18.44 -18.59
C LYS A 64 2.52 -17.26 -18.19
N LYS A 65 1.92 -17.36 -16.99
CA LYS A 65 1.04 -16.33 -16.43
C LYS A 65 1.80 -15.48 -15.42
N TYR A 66 1.48 -14.18 -15.41
CA TYR A 66 2.01 -13.22 -14.47
C TYR A 66 0.89 -12.33 -13.96
N ASP A 67 0.78 -12.25 -12.64
CA ASP A 67 -0.13 -11.37 -11.96
C ASP A 67 0.54 -10.00 -11.75
N VAL A 68 -0.05 -8.98 -12.37
CA VAL A 68 0.46 -7.60 -12.40
C VAL A 68 -0.63 -6.67 -11.90
N ALA A 69 -0.25 -5.71 -11.07
CA ALA A 69 -1.13 -4.66 -10.57
C ALA A 69 -0.76 -3.32 -11.19
N LEU A 70 -1.76 -2.48 -11.48
CA LEU A 70 -1.57 -1.05 -11.74
C LEU A 70 -1.66 -0.32 -10.40
N VAL A 71 -0.60 0.40 -10.06
CA VAL A 71 -0.49 1.10 -8.78
C VAL A 71 0.03 2.51 -8.95
N THR A 72 -0.16 3.35 -7.95
CA THR A 72 0.65 4.56 -7.78
C THR A 72 1.60 4.35 -6.61
N MET A 73 2.91 4.47 -6.86
CA MET A 73 3.92 4.40 -5.80
C MET A 73 3.94 5.68 -4.99
N LEU A 74 3.73 5.58 -3.68
CA LEU A 74 3.78 6.71 -2.78
C LEU A 74 5.23 7.06 -2.43
N LYS A 75 5.48 8.36 -2.21
CA LYS A 75 6.80 8.88 -1.82
C LYS A 75 6.68 9.51 -0.43
N PRO A 76 7.70 9.42 0.44
CA PRO A 76 7.71 10.18 1.69
C PRO A 76 7.50 11.67 1.42
N SER A 77 6.57 12.29 2.13
CA SER A 77 6.26 13.71 1.96
C SER A 77 7.28 14.58 2.66
N THR A 78 7.57 15.75 2.08
CA THR A 78 8.33 16.81 2.75
C THR A 78 7.44 17.71 3.61
N TRP A 79 6.12 17.62 3.45
CA TRP A 79 5.15 18.34 4.27
C TRP A 79 5.10 17.74 5.68
N LYS A 80 4.93 18.59 6.69
CA LYS A 80 4.81 18.18 8.09
C LYS A 80 3.51 18.73 8.68
N PRO A 81 2.80 17.93 9.49
CA PRO A 81 1.67 18.43 10.27
C PRO A 81 2.15 19.44 11.32
N ASN A 82 1.24 20.31 11.76
CA ASN A 82 1.51 21.27 12.83
C ASN A 82 1.87 20.59 14.15
N THR A 83 1.27 19.44 14.43
CA THR A 83 1.62 18.57 15.55
C THR A 83 2.39 17.38 15.02
N VAL A 84 3.70 17.38 15.28
CA VAL A 84 4.60 16.28 14.88
C VAL A 84 4.71 15.31 16.05
N TRP A 85 4.49 14.03 15.76
CA TRP A 85 4.63 12.91 16.68
C TRP A 85 5.78 12.03 16.17
N ASP A 86 6.55 11.43 17.07
CA ASP A 86 7.55 10.44 16.68
C ASP A 86 6.87 9.27 15.95
N GLY A 87 7.51 8.77 14.90
CA GLY A 87 6.96 7.71 14.05
C GLY A 87 5.86 8.15 13.08
N CYS A 88 5.44 9.42 13.08
CA CYS A 88 4.43 9.92 12.15
C CYS A 88 4.96 9.99 10.70
N LEU A 89 4.61 9.00 9.89
CA LEU A 89 4.99 8.95 8.47
C LEU A 89 3.86 9.52 7.59
N VAL A 90 4.21 10.53 6.80
CA VAL A 90 3.32 11.11 5.79
C VAL A 90 3.86 10.77 4.42
N TYR A 91 2.98 10.31 3.55
CA TYR A 91 3.28 9.98 2.17
C TYR A 91 2.51 10.89 1.22
N GLU A 92 3.13 11.21 0.10
CA GLU A 92 2.52 11.90 -1.02
C GLU A 92 2.25 10.91 -2.15
N GLN A 93 1.04 10.94 -2.69
CA GLN A 93 0.62 10.14 -3.83
C GLN A 93 0.85 10.95 -5.12
N PRO A 94 1.79 10.55 -6.00
CA PRO A 94 1.97 11.17 -7.31
C PRO A 94 0.78 10.91 -8.25
N LYS A 95 0.80 11.50 -9.45
CA LYS A 95 -0.22 11.24 -10.48
C LYS A 95 0.17 10.07 -11.39
N GLU A 96 1.46 9.79 -11.48
CA GLU A 96 2.02 8.71 -12.27
C GLU A 96 1.55 7.35 -11.72
N MET A 97 1.35 6.42 -12.64
CA MET A 97 1.00 5.04 -12.33
C MET A 97 2.05 4.11 -12.91
N ASP A 98 2.32 3.03 -12.19
CA ASP A 98 3.32 2.03 -12.50
C ASP A 98 2.67 0.64 -12.48
N PHE A 99 3.29 -0.29 -13.21
CA PHE A 99 2.94 -1.71 -13.14
C PHE A 99 3.92 -2.45 -12.23
N ILE A 100 3.38 -3.23 -11.28
CA ILE A 100 4.17 -4.02 -10.35
C ILE A 100 3.66 -5.45 -10.34
N PHE A 101 4.57 -6.43 -10.35
CA PHE A 101 4.18 -7.82 -10.13
C PHE A 101 3.66 -8.02 -8.71
N MET A 102 2.49 -8.65 -8.58
CA MET A 102 1.84 -8.83 -7.27
C MET A 102 2.69 -9.66 -6.29
N LYS A 103 3.63 -10.47 -6.79
CA LYS A 103 4.61 -11.20 -5.96
C LYS A 103 5.50 -10.30 -5.09
N TYR A 104 5.58 -9.00 -5.40
CA TYR A 104 6.31 -8.03 -4.59
C TYR A 104 5.45 -7.37 -3.52
N PHE A 105 4.14 -7.67 -3.45
CA PHE A 105 3.30 -7.19 -2.36
C PHE A 105 3.60 -7.96 -1.09
N ILE A 106 3.75 -7.23 0.02
CA ILE A 106 4.04 -7.81 1.32
C ILE A 106 2.72 -8.05 2.05
N ARG A 107 1.95 -6.99 2.27
CA ARG A 107 0.65 -6.99 2.95
C ARG A 107 -0.08 -5.67 2.68
N GLY A 108 -1.34 -5.56 3.09
CA GLY A 108 -2.08 -4.30 3.07
C GLY A 108 -1.43 -3.23 3.93
N ALA A 109 -1.61 -1.97 3.55
CA ALA A 109 -1.24 -0.80 4.34
C ALA A 109 -2.49 -0.01 4.70
N TYR A 110 -2.61 0.43 5.95
CA TYR A 110 -3.70 1.31 6.35
C TYR A 110 -3.26 2.76 6.29
N MET A 111 -3.86 3.52 5.38
CA MET A 111 -3.54 4.93 5.20
C MET A 111 -4.81 5.77 5.24
N CYS A 112 -4.73 6.95 5.87
CA CYS A 112 -5.83 7.91 5.89
C CYS A 112 -5.39 9.24 5.28
N PRO A 113 -6.29 9.99 4.63
CA PRO A 113 -5.95 11.32 4.10
C PRO A 113 -5.38 12.22 5.20
N ALA A 114 -4.33 12.96 4.87
CA ALA A 114 -3.76 13.93 5.78
C ALA A 114 -4.58 15.23 5.77
N PHE A 115 -4.86 15.76 6.95
CA PHE A 115 -5.64 16.99 7.13
C PHE A 115 -4.73 18.18 7.41
N GLY A 116 -5.19 19.40 7.06
CA GLY A 116 -4.46 20.64 7.35
C GLY A 116 -3.37 21.01 6.34
N SER A 117 -3.22 20.25 5.26
CA SER A 117 -2.44 20.64 4.08
C SER A 117 -3.37 21.21 3.00
N ASN A 118 -2.85 22.07 2.13
CA ASN A 118 -3.53 22.48 0.90
C ASN A 118 -3.41 21.42 -0.23
N LYS A 119 -2.80 20.27 0.07
CA LYS A 119 -2.61 19.15 -0.85
C LYS A 119 -3.58 18.02 -0.50
N ASP A 120 -4.37 17.59 -1.48
CA ASP A 120 -5.35 16.49 -1.31
C ASP A 120 -4.77 15.09 -1.56
N ASN A 121 -3.47 15.00 -1.86
CA ASN A 121 -2.77 13.76 -2.20
C ASN A 121 -1.81 13.30 -1.09
N LEU A 122 -2.01 13.78 0.14
CA LEU A 122 -1.21 13.38 1.29
C LEU A 122 -1.95 12.37 2.15
N TYR A 123 -1.22 11.39 2.68
CA TYR A 123 -1.77 10.32 3.50
C TYR A 123 -0.87 10.02 4.69
N TYR A 124 -1.46 9.89 5.87
CA TYR A 124 -0.78 9.31 7.03
C TYR A 124 -0.76 7.80 6.91
N LEU A 125 0.38 7.20 7.22
CA LEU A 125 0.46 5.77 7.49
C LEU A 125 0.04 5.52 8.94
N ILE A 126 -0.96 4.68 9.15
CA ILE A 126 -1.50 4.36 10.47
C ILE A 126 -1.03 2.97 10.85
N ASP A 127 -0.02 2.90 11.69
CA ASP A 127 0.67 1.66 12.08
C ASP A 127 0.26 1.11 13.44
N THR A 128 -0.33 1.95 14.29
CA THR A 128 -0.80 1.62 15.63
C THR A 128 -2.07 0.78 15.66
N ALA A 129 -2.81 0.71 14.55
CA ALA A 129 -4.02 -0.10 14.45
C ALA A 129 -3.74 -1.60 14.37
N ASP A 130 -2.50 -2.00 14.11
CA ASP A 130 -2.09 -3.38 13.87
C ASP A 130 -0.65 -3.61 14.37
N TYR A 131 -0.49 -4.48 15.37
CA TYR A 131 0.81 -4.81 15.95
C TYR A 131 1.81 -5.37 14.93
N ASP A 132 1.36 -6.15 13.95
CA ASP A 132 2.22 -6.61 12.86
C ASP A 132 2.74 -5.43 12.02
N MET A 133 1.89 -4.43 11.78
CA MET A 133 2.30 -3.24 11.03
C MET A 133 3.31 -2.43 11.82
N TYR A 134 3.05 -2.18 13.11
CA TYR A 134 3.99 -1.52 14.03
C TYR A 134 5.38 -2.17 14.01
N LEU A 135 5.45 -3.50 14.19
CA LEU A 135 6.70 -4.27 14.16
C LEU A 135 7.39 -4.25 12.78
N ARG A 136 6.63 -4.06 11.69
CA ARG A 136 7.21 -3.93 10.35
C ARG A 136 7.86 -2.58 10.11
N LEU A 137 7.34 -1.52 10.71
CA LEU A 137 7.87 -0.17 10.57
C LEU A 137 9.11 0.08 11.45
N GLY A 138 9.41 -0.82 12.38
CA GLY A 138 10.56 -0.68 13.29
C GLY A 138 10.33 0.39 14.36
N ASN A 139 9.07 0.63 14.70
CA ASN A 139 8.68 1.42 15.87
C ASN A 139 8.75 0.57 17.14
#